data_AF-A0A7W0SJB4-F1
#
_entry.id   AF-A0A7W0SJB4-F1
#
_cell.length_a   1.000
_cell.length_b   1.000
_cell.length_c   1.000
_cell.angle_alpha   90.00
_cell.angle_beta   90.00
_cell.angle_gamma   90.00
#
_symmetry.space_group_name_H-M   'P 1'
#
loop_
_entity.id
_entity.type
_entity.pdbx_description
1 polymer ?
#
loop_
_entity_poly.entity_id
_entity_poly.type
_entity_poly.pdbx_seq_one_letter_code
_entity_poly.pdbx_strand_id
1 'polypeptide(L)' 'CEGGADASELDRMETIGYEVVRWRRRNLYFGGAAGVEVRSDGSLAAAGDPRRGGGGVVVA' A
#
# COMPACT_ATOMS: atom_id res chain seq x y z
N CYS A 1 -11.26 3.24 -3.30
CA CYS A 1 -10.08 3.22 -2.43
C CYS A 1 -9.59 1.80 -2.21
N GLU A 2 -8.32 1.65 -1.83
CA GLU A 2 -7.75 0.40 -1.31
C GLU A 2 -8.38 0.07 0.06
N GLY A 3 -8.32 -1.19 0.47
CA GLY A 3 -8.85 -1.63 1.77
C GLY A 3 -7.99 -1.12 2.94
N GLY A 4 -8.62 -0.91 4.09
CA GLY A 4 -7.96 -0.42 5.31
C GLY A 4 -8.26 1.05 5.67
N ALA A 5 -8.97 1.78 4.81
CA ALA A 5 -9.48 3.11 5.15
C ALA A 5 -10.66 3.03 6.15
N ASP A 6 -10.79 4.08 6.98
CA ASP A 6 -11.90 4.22 7.94
C ASP A 6 -13.25 4.34 7.22
N ALA A 7 -14.21 3.52 7.62
CA ALA A 7 -15.53 3.49 7.00
C ALA A 7 -16.29 4.82 7.14
N SER A 8 -16.22 5.48 8.31
CA SER A 8 -16.95 6.74 8.50
C SER A 8 -16.39 7.88 7.66
N GLU A 9 -15.07 7.86 7.40
CA GLU A 9 -14.46 8.84 6.51
C GLU A 9 -14.86 8.60 5.05
N LEU A 10 -14.95 7.35 4.61
CA LEU A 10 -15.45 7.03 3.27
C LEU A 10 -16.92 7.45 3.09
N ASP A 11 -17.76 7.26 4.11
CA ASP A 11 -19.17 7.69 4.09
C ASP A 11 -19.28 9.23 4.01
N ARG A 12 -18.39 9.94 4.73
CA ARG A 12 -18.28 11.40 4.62
C ARG A 12 -17.90 11.83 3.21
N MET A 13 -16.97 11.14 2.55
CA MET A 13 -16.57 11.43 1.17
C MET A 13 -17.74 11.28 0.19
N GLU A 14 -18.56 10.23 0.34
CA GLU A 14 -19.77 10.05 -0.47
C GLU A 14 -20.80 11.14 -0.20
N THR A 15 -20.95 11.57 1.06
CA THR A 15 -21.88 12.64 1.46
C THR A 15 -21.53 13.98 0.82
N ILE A 16 -20.25 14.28 0.63
CA ILE A 16 -19.79 15.50 -0.06
C ILE A 16 -19.71 15.35 -1.59
N GLY A 17 -20.23 14.24 -2.13
CA GLY A 17 -20.44 14.06 -3.58
C GLY A 17 -19.35 13.30 -4.32
N TYR A 18 -18.36 12.70 -3.63
CA TYR A 18 -17.41 11.81 -4.30
C TYR A 18 -18.03 10.44 -4.58
N GLU A 19 -17.80 9.91 -5.78
CA GLU A 19 -18.04 8.49 -6.04
C GLU A 19 -16.90 7.66 -5.46
N VAL A 20 -17.19 6.87 -4.42
CA VAL A 20 -16.18 6.04 -3.75
C VAL A 20 -16.36 4.56 -4.12
N VAL A 21 -15.47 4.06 -4.98
CA VAL A 21 -15.41 2.62 -5.29
C VAL A 21 -14.68 1.87 -4.16
N ARG A 22 -15.41 1.09 -3.36
CA ARG A 22 -14.87 0.37 -2.19
C ARG A 22 -14.45 -1.07 -2.54
N TRP A 23 -13.16 -1.31 -2.73
CA TRP A 23 -12.63 -2.64 -3.07
C TRP A 23 -12.53 -3.52 -1.82
N ARG A 24 -13.29 -4.62 -1.76
CA ARG A 24 -13.36 -5.52 -0.58
C ARG A 24 -12.40 -6.71 -0.62
N ARG A 25 -11.70 -6.90 -1.73
CA ARG A 25 -10.75 -8.02 -1.96
C ARG A 25 -9.45 -7.44 -2.50
N ARG A 26 -8.35 -8.17 -2.32
CA ARG A 26 -7.06 -7.85 -2.93
C ARG A 26 -7.26 -7.67 -4.43
N ASN A 27 -6.72 -6.57 -4.94
CA ASN A 27 -6.72 -6.22 -6.36
C ASN A 27 -5.33 -5.68 -6.74
N LEU A 28 -5.05 -5.60 -8.03
CA LEU A 28 -3.75 -5.16 -8.55
C LEU A 28 -3.76 -3.69 -9.01
N TYR A 29 -4.84 -2.97 -8.74
CA TYR A 29 -5.02 -1.59 -9.21
C TYR A 29 -4.05 -0.62 -8.51
N PHE A 30 -3.85 -0.77 -7.20
CA PHE A 30 -3.08 0.15 -6.37
C PHE A 30 -1.55 -0.09 -6.43
N GLY A 31 -1.05 -0.67 -7.52
CA GLY A 31 0.38 -0.85 -7.76
C GLY A 31 0.99 -2.11 -7.12
N GLY A 32 2.25 -1.99 -6.70
CA GLY A 32 3.06 -3.07 -6.12
C GLY A 32 4.47 -2.56 -5.91
N ALA A 33 4.65 -1.72 -4.89
CA ALA A 33 5.89 -0.98 -4.67
C ALA A 33 7.07 -1.91 -4.32
N ALA A 34 8.26 -1.50 -4.72
CA ALA A 34 9.51 -2.06 -4.27
C ALA A 34 10.38 -0.90 -3.75
N GLY A 35 11.06 -1.11 -2.63
CA GLY A 35 11.83 -0.07 -1.97
C GLY A 35 13.12 -0.63 -1.37
N VAL A 36 14.17 0.18 -1.44
CA VAL A 36 15.45 -0.02 -0.78
C VAL A 36 15.78 1.24 -0.01
N GLU A 37 16.30 1.09 1.20
CA GLU A 37 16.72 2.17 2.07
C GLU A 37 18.18 1.97 2.49
N VAL A 38 18.96 3.05 2.49
CA VAL A 38 20.24 3.11 3.18
C VAL A 38 19.99 3.76 4.54
N ARG A 39 20.26 3.04 5.62
CA ARG A 39 20.09 3.54 6.99
C ARG A 39 21.24 4.45 7.39
N SER A 40 21.05 5.18 8.48
CA SER A 40 22.07 6.09 9.03
C SER A 40 23.38 5.39 9.42
N ASP A 41 23.35 4.10 9.71
CA ASP A 41 24.52 3.27 10.02
C ASP A 41 25.18 2.63 8.78
N GLY A 42 24.66 2.93 7.58
CA GLY A 42 25.13 2.36 6.32
C GLY A 42 24.56 0.99 5.98
N SER A 43 23.76 0.38 6.85
CA SER A 43 23.06 -0.89 6.54
C SER A 43 21.93 -0.70 5.53
N LEU A 44 21.54 -1.77 4.84
CA LEU A 44 20.45 -1.76 3.87
C LEU A 44 19.15 -2.31 4.47
N ALA A 45 18.02 -1.75 4.04
CA ALA A 45 16.70 -2.34 4.15
C ALA A 45 16.14 -2.58 2.75
N ALA A 46 15.36 -3.65 2.57
CA ALA A 46 14.63 -3.89 1.33
C ALA A 46 13.24 -4.42 1.64
N ALA A 47 12.24 -3.99 0.87
CA ALA A 47 10.89 -4.51 0.93
C ALA A 47 10.26 -4.53 -0.47
N GLY A 48 9.39 -5.50 -0.68
CA GLY A 48 8.54 -5.60 -1.86
C GLY A 48 7.09 -5.80 -1.42
N ASP A 49 6.17 -5.26 -2.20
CA ASP A 49 4.76 -5.26 -1.85
C ASP A 49 4.13 -6.66 -2.00
N PRO A 50 3.54 -7.22 -0.93
CA PRO A 50 2.99 -8.58 -0.95
C PRO A 50 1.79 -8.74 -1.89
N ARG A 51 1.15 -7.66 -2.33
CA ARG A 51 0.02 -7.73 -3.27
C ARG A 51 0.41 -8.37 -4.60
N ARG A 52 1.70 -8.29 -4.96
CA ARG A 52 2.29 -8.94 -6.16
C ARG A 52 3.27 -10.05 -5.82
N GLY A 53 3.29 -10.52 -4.58
CA GLY A 53 4.29 -11.47 -4.10
C GLY A 53 5.70 -10.87 -4.00
N GLY A 54 5.81 -9.55 -3.89
CA GLY A 54 7.09 -8.87 -3.67
C GLY A 54 7.68 -9.22 -2.30
N GLY A 55 9.01 -9.24 -2.24
CA GLY A 55 9.79 -9.41 -1.02
C GLY A 55 11.11 -8.65 -1.13
N GLY A 56 11.79 -8.45 0.00
CA GLY A 56 13.10 -7.82 0.05
C GLY A 56 14.12 -8.76 0.68
N VAL A 57 15.30 -8.87 0.07
CA VAL A 57 16.44 -9.63 0.59
C VAL A 57 17.66 -8.71 0.57
N VAL A 58 18.33 -8.61 1.71
CA VAL A 58 19.63 -7.94 1.81
C VAL A 58 20.71 -9.02 1.78
N VAL A 59 21.70 -8.84 0.92
CA VAL A 59 22.82 -9.78 0.74
C VAL A 59 24.10 -9.07 1.18
N ALA A 60 24.94 -9.79 1.94
CA ALA A 60 26.22 -9.31 2.46
C ALA A 60 27.37 -9.55 1.48
#